data_AF-A0A1Y3BK79-F1
#
_entry.id   AF-A0A1Y3BK79-F1
#
_cell.length_a   1.000
_cell.length_b   1.000
_cell.length_c   1.000
_cell.angle_alpha   90.00
_cell.angle_beta   90.00
_cell.angle_gamma   90.00
#
_symmetry.space_group_name_H-M   'P 1'
#
loop_
_entity.id
_entity.type
_entity.pdbx_description
1 polymer ?
#
loop_
_entity_poly.entity_id
_entity_poly.type
_entity_poly.pdbx_seq_one_letter_code
_entity_poly.pdbx_strand_id
1 'polypeptide(L)'
;YPTYTPVFHAAIDLWFNDPQVTTPVLKLYAELVHNRSQRLHFDISSPNGILLFCDASKLLVNYGTKILMLHDLPNDRIYPMKLKGISICFSILKLALSGSYVNFGVFELYGDTALKDALNTFIKLILSISITDILEYPKLSQSYYVLLECIAQDHMKFLANLEPNVFLYIISSISEGLNSLDNVCTACCSALDHILSYIFKEISKQNKKKSYEVNCLMELKPEIFQQMLSTIMNIIMFEDCRNQWSMSRPLLGLILLNEDYFNELRRNIISQQPIEKQTTMNQLFDNLMQGIARNLLAKNRDRFTQNVSTFRRELSDFQKGTVPCNNDMMNNMMN
;
A
#
# COMPACT_ATOMS: atom_id res chain seq x y z
N TYR A 1 22.45 10.70 -25.46
CA TYR A 1 21.38 10.53 -24.47
C TYR A 1 21.38 11.76 -23.56
N PRO A 2 20.22 12.44 -23.38
CA PRO A 2 19.85 13.65 -24.11
C PRO A 2 20.75 14.86 -23.82
N THR A 3 21.08 15.62 -24.87
CA THR A 3 21.99 16.79 -24.83
C THR A 3 21.56 17.89 -23.87
N TYR A 4 20.26 18.00 -23.56
CA TYR A 4 19.68 19.14 -22.86
C TYR A 4 19.28 18.85 -21.40
N THR A 5 19.46 17.62 -20.89
CA THR A 5 19.14 17.32 -19.47
C THR A 5 19.91 18.18 -18.47
N PRO A 6 21.19 18.57 -18.71
CA PRO A 6 21.91 19.43 -17.78
C PRO A 6 21.23 20.79 -17.53
N VAL A 7 20.50 21.33 -18.52
CA VAL A 7 19.76 22.60 -18.37
C VAL A 7 18.64 22.45 -17.34
N PHE A 8 17.97 21.31 -17.31
CA PHE A 8 16.90 21.04 -16.34
C PHE A 8 17.44 20.84 -14.92
N HIS A 9 18.58 20.16 -14.78
CA HIS A 9 19.25 20.03 -13.49
C HIS A 9 19.68 21.41 -12.96
N ALA A 10 20.30 22.24 -13.81
CA ALA A 10 20.68 23.61 -13.47
C ALA A 10 19.47 24.49 -13.10
N ALA A 11 18.33 24.29 -13.78
CA ALA A 11 17.11 25.03 -13.50
C ALA A 11 16.52 24.67 -12.13
N ILE A 12 16.46 23.37 -11.80
CA ILE A 12 16.08 22.93 -10.46
C ILE A 12 17.08 23.44 -9.43
N ASP A 13 18.36 23.46 -9.77
CA ASP A 13 19.41 23.89 -8.85
C ASP A 13 19.24 25.34 -8.41
N LEU A 14 18.96 26.24 -9.36
CA LEU A 14 18.87 27.68 -9.15
C LEU A 14 17.51 28.12 -8.61
N TRP A 15 16.43 27.50 -9.08
CA TRP A 15 15.05 27.93 -8.82
C TRP A 15 14.24 26.91 -8.02
N PHE A 16 14.88 26.13 -7.14
CA PHE A 16 14.20 25.10 -6.33
C PHE A 16 13.03 25.63 -5.49
N ASN A 17 13.06 26.92 -5.13
CA ASN A 17 12.03 27.62 -4.36
C ASN A 17 10.94 28.26 -5.23
N ASP A 18 11.02 28.18 -6.56
CA ASP A 18 10.02 28.72 -7.48
C ASP A 18 9.20 27.59 -8.13
N PRO A 19 7.94 27.39 -7.70
CA PRO A 19 7.03 26.42 -8.29
C PRO A 19 6.74 26.65 -9.77
N GLN A 20 6.88 27.89 -10.28
CA GLN A 20 6.63 28.20 -11.69
C GLN A 20 7.69 27.60 -12.61
N VAL A 21 8.91 27.43 -12.10
CA VAL A 21 10.02 26.79 -12.84
C VAL A 21 10.08 25.29 -12.54
N THR A 22 9.99 24.90 -11.26
CA THR A 22 10.16 23.51 -10.85
C THR A 22 9.01 22.61 -11.29
N THR A 23 7.75 23.09 -11.22
CA THR A 23 6.58 22.27 -11.59
C THR A 23 6.62 21.82 -13.05
N PRO A 24 6.84 22.70 -14.06
CA PRO A 24 6.96 22.27 -15.45
C PRO A 24 8.11 21.30 -15.70
N VAL A 25 9.28 21.53 -15.09
CA VAL A 25 10.44 20.65 -15.25
C VAL A 25 10.15 19.25 -14.70
N LEU A 26 9.59 19.17 -13.48
CA LEU A 26 9.22 17.88 -12.88
C LEU A 26 8.15 17.16 -13.70
N LYS A 27 7.13 17.88 -14.21
CA LYS A 27 6.11 17.29 -15.08
C LYS A 27 6.68 16.79 -16.41
N LEU A 28 7.63 17.52 -17.00
CA LEU A 28 8.32 17.09 -18.21
C LEU A 28 9.05 15.77 -17.96
N TYR A 29 9.75 15.64 -16.82
CA TYR A 29 10.40 14.39 -16.46
C TYR A 29 9.41 13.26 -16.18
N ALA A 30 8.27 13.56 -15.55
CA ALA A 30 7.20 12.57 -15.35
C ALA A 30 6.72 12.01 -16.70
N GLU A 31 6.49 12.86 -17.69
CA GLU A 31 6.17 12.42 -19.04
C GLU A 31 7.34 11.68 -19.70
N LEU A 32 8.58 12.13 -19.51
CA LEU A 32 9.79 11.52 -20.09
C LEU A 32 10.04 10.09 -19.61
N VAL A 33 9.74 9.77 -18.34
CA VAL A 33 9.86 8.41 -17.78
C VAL A 33 8.60 7.57 -18.01
N HIS A 34 7.47 8.17 -18.39
CA HIS A 34 6.21 7.46 -18.53
C HIS A 34 6.17 6.59 -19.80
N ASN A 35 6.23 5.27 -19.66
CA ASN A 35 6.13 4.35 -20.80
C ASN A 35 4.69 4.18 -21.35
N ARG A 36 4.02 5.28 -21.69
CA ARG A 36 2.68 5.25 -22.27
C ARG A 36 2.72 4.62 -23.66
N SER A 37 1.79 3.70 -23.92
CA SER A 37 1.67 3.01 -25.22
C SER A 37 2.97 2.35 -25.70
N GLN A 38 3.80 1.86 -24.76
CA GLN A 38 5.09 1.22 -25.04
C GLN A 38 6.09 2.11 -25.80
N ARG A 39 6.00 3.45 -25.66
CA ARG A 39 6.90 4.40 -26.35
C ARG A 39 8.37 4.27 -25.95
N LEU A 40 8.67 3.73 -24.76
CA LEU A 40 10.02 3.45 -24.29
C LEU A 40 10.36 2.00 -24.63
N HIS A 41 10.54 1.73 -25.92
CA HIS A 41 11.04 0.45 -26.41
C HIS A 41 12.54 0.59 -26.67
N PHE A 42 13.35 0.07 -25.76
CA PHE A 42 14.79 0.00 -25.92
C PHE A 42 15.18 -1.44 -26.25
N ASP A 43 16.13 -1.61 -27.18
CA ASP A 43 16.72 -2.92 -27.42
C ASP A 43 17.34 -3.47 -26.14
N ILE A 44 17.36 -4.81 -25.99
CA ILE A 44 17.88 -5.51 -24.81
C ILE A 44 19.36 -5.14 -24.52
N SER A 45 20.10 -4.75 -25.56
CA SER A 45 21.49 -4.29 -25.49
C SER A 45 21.65 -2.78 -25.27
N SER A 46 20.55 -2.02 -25.22
CA SER A 46 20.59 -0.56 -25.15
C SER A 46 20.70 -0.08 -23.69
N PRO A 47 21.71 0.74 -23.35
CA PRO A 47 21.82 1.31 -22.01
C PRO A 47 20.83 2.46 -21.77
N ASN A 48 20.04 2.87 -22.78
CA ASN A 48 19.22 4.08 -22.72
C ASN A 48 18.15 4.04 -21.62
N GLY A 49 17.58 2.87 -21.32
CA GLY A 49 16.63 2.73 -20.21
C GLY A 49 17.28 2.96 -18.85
N ILE A 50 18.49 2.42 -18.66
CA ILE A 50 19.28 2.62 -17.44
C ILE A 50 19.67 4.10 -17.32
N LEU A 51 20.19 4.69 -18.39
CA LEU A 51 20.57 6.11 -18.40
C LEU A 51 19.37 7.03 -18.12
N LEU A 52 18.17 6.70 -18.63
CA LEU A 52 16.93 7.43 -18.33
C LEU A 52 16.64 7.44 -16.84
N PHE A 53 16.70 6.26 -16.23
CA PHE A 53 16.45 6.12 -14.82
C PHE A 53 17.52 6.81 -13.97
N CYS A 54 18.81 6.69 -14.33
CA CYS A 54 19.88 7.39 -13.63
C CYS A 54 19.69 8.92 -13.68
N ASP A 55 19.30 9.47 -14.83
CA ASP A 55 19.05 10.90 -14.98
C ASP A 55 17.82 11.37 -14.19
N ALA A 56 16.72 10.60 -14.23
CA ALA A 56 15.54 10.85 -13.41
C ALA A 56 15.84 10.75 -11.91
N SER A 57 16.63 9.76 -11.50
CA SER A 57 17.09 9.60 -10.10
C SER A 57 17.90 10.80 -9.65
N LYS A 58 18.87 11.26 -10.47
CA LYS A 58 19.66 12.48 -10.17
C LYS A 58 18.77 13.70 -9.98
N LEU A 59 17.75 13.88 -10.83
CA LEU A 59 16.81 14.99 -10.73
C LEU A 59 16.01 14.91 -9.43
N LEU A 60 15.53 13.71 -9.08
CA LEU A 60 14.78 13.46 -7.84
C LEU A 60 15.63 13.77 -6.61
N VAL A 61 16.88 13.30 -6.57
CA VAL A 61 17.82 13.56 -5.47
C VAL A 61 18.12 15.04 -5.36
N ASN A 62 18.37 15.71 -6.50
CA ASN A 62 18.68 17.13 -6.53
C ASN A 62 17.50 17.98 -6.00
N TYR A 63 16.31 17.81 -6.58
CA TYR A 63 15.13 18.53 -6.10
C TYR A 63 14.78 18.17 -4.66
N GLY A 64 14.82 16.87 -4.33
CA GLY A 64 14.44 16.34 -3.03
C GLY A 64 15.32 16.85 -1.89
N THR A 65 16.63 16.92 -2.09
CA THR A 65 17.53 17.47 -1.07
C THR A 65 17.32 18.97 -0.84
N LYS A 66 17.03 19.74 -1.90
CA LYS A 66 16.80 21.19 -1.79
C LYS A 66 15.45 21.54 -1.18
N ILE A 67 14.40 20.82 -1.57
CA ILE A 67 13.05 21.10 -1.05
C ILE A 67 12.94 20.81 0.45
N LEU A 68 13.76 19.89 0.97
CA LEU A 68 13.86 19.62 2.40
C LEU A 68 14.49 20.76 3.20
N MET A 69 15.27 21.64 2.56
CA MET A 69 15.85 22.84 3.20
C MET A 69 14.83 23.97 3.38
N LEU A 70 13.65 23.87 2.75
CA LEU A 70 12.58 24.83 2.97
C LEU A 70 11.90 24.55 4.31
N HIS A 71 12.18 25.41 5.28
CA HIS A 71 11.54 25.47 6.59
C HIS A 71 10.60 26.67 6.68
N ASP A 72 9.69 26.66 7.66
CA ASP A 72 8.85 27.80 8.04
C ASP A 72 7.94 28.37 6.94
N LEU A 73 7.29 27.50 6.16
CA LEU A 73 6.26 27.90 5.20
C LEU A 73 4.91 28.11 5.91
N PRO A 74 4.18 29.21 5.63
CA PRO A 74 2.81 29.35 6.11
C PRO A 74 1.91 28.26 5.50
N ASN A 75 0.93 27.79 6.28
CA ASN A 75 0.02 26.70 5.88
C ASN A 75 -0.61 26.92 4.49
N ASP A 76 -0.95 28.16 4.15
CA ASP A 76 -1.57 28.50 2.86
C ASP A 76 -0.63 28.29 1.65
N ARG A 77 0.69 28.27 1.88
CA ARG A 77 1.71 28.13 0.83
C ARG A 77 2.45 26.79 0.87
N ILE A 78 2.23 25.97 1.89
CA ILE A 78 2.91 24.67 2.03
C ILE A 78 2.64 23.77 0.82
N TYR A 79 1.38 23.73 0.36
CA TYR A 79 1.00 22.91 -0.76
C TYR A 79 1.67 23.32 -2.08
N PRO A 80 1.50 24.57 -2.58
CA PRO A 80 2.09 24.98 -3.85
C PRO A 80 3.61 25.01 -3.82
N MET A 81 4.23 25.34 -2.69
CA MET A 81 5.69 25.51 -2.61
C MET A 81 6.45 24.21 -2.32
N LYS A 82 5.86 23.27 -1.57
CA LYS A 82 6.53 22.04 -1.14
C LYS A 82 5.79 20.78 -1.59
N LEU A 83 4.55 20.59 -1.12
CA LEU A 83 3.87 19.29 -1.25
C LEU A 83 3.54 18.92 -2.71
N LYS A 84 3.19 19.91 -3.54
CA LYS A 84 2.89 19.69 -4.96
C LYS A 84 4.10 19.16 -5.72
N GLY A 85 5.29 19.70 -5.47
CA GLY A 85 6.51 19.22 -6.10
C GLY A 85 6.86 17.80 -5.65
N ILE A 86 6.75 17.54 -4.34
CA ILE A 86 6.95 16.19 -3.78
C ILE A 86 5.99 15.16 -4.40
N SER A 87 4.71 15.52 -4.58
CA SER A 87 3.72 14.66 -5.24
C SER A 87 4.12 14.31 -6.68
N ILE A 88 4.70 15.26 -7.42
CA ILE A 88 5.20 14.99 -8.78
C ILE A 88 6.44 14.10 -8.71
N CYS A 89 7.35 14.30 -7.74
CA CYS A 89 8.50 13.40 -7.53
C CYS A 89 8.07 11.96 -7.25
N PHE A 90 7.05 11.75 -6.43
CA PHE A 90 6.49 10.42 -6.19
C PHE A 90 5.92 9.82 -7.48
N SER A 91 5.27 10.63 -8.30
CA SER A 91 4.75 10.21 -9.59
C SER A 91 5.86 9.82 -10.58
N ILE A 92 6.94 10.62 -10.67
CA ILE A 92 8.12 10.30 -11.50
C ILE A 92 8.71 8.97 -11.07
N LEU A 93 8.97 8.79 -9.76
CA LEU A 93 9.57 7.56 -9.26
C LEU A 93 8.67 6.35 -9.56
N LYS A 94 7.36 6.46 -9.33
CA LYS A 94 6.41 5.39 -9.61
C LYS A 94 6.42 5.00 -11.08
N LEU A 95 6.40 5.99 -11.97
CA LEU A 95 6.38 5.78 -13.42
C LEU A 95 7.70 5.19 -13.92
N ALA A 96 8.82 5.56 -13.29
CA ALA A 96 10.12 5.02 -13.60
C ALA A 96 10.27 3.56 -13.16
N LEU A 97 9.79 3.21 -11.96
CA LEU A 97 9.81 1.84 -11.43
C LEU A 97 8.87 0.90 -12.22
N SER A 98 7.62 1.35 -12.48
CA SER A 98 6.61 0.54 -13.19
C SER A 98 6.73 0.58 -14.72
N GLY A 99 7.73 1.26 -15.28
CA GLY A 99 7.85 1.49 -16.72
C GLY A 99 8.26 0.26 -17.55
N SER A 100 8.76 -0.81 -16.92
CA SER A 100 9.21 -2.05 -17.57
C SER A 100 10.30 -1.87 -18.64
N TYR A 101 11.02 -0.75 -18.65
CA TYR A 101 12.12 -0.46 -19.58
C TYR A 101 13.51 -0.55 -18.93
N VAL A 102 13.58 -0.89 -17.64
CA VAL A 102 14.82 -1.06 -16.88
C VAL A 102 14.76 -2.34 -16.08
N ASN A 103 15.84 -3.13 -16.11
CA ASN A 103 16.03 -4.22 -15.16
C ASN A 103 16.81 -3.71 -13.95
N PHE A 104 16.12 -3.52 -12.83
CA PHE A 104 16.71 -2.95 -11.62
C PHE A 104 17.76 -3.84 -10.94
N GLY A 105 17.80 -5.15 -11.23
CA GLY A 105 18.85 -6.04 -10.71
C GLY A 105 20.24 -5.71 -11.25
N VAL A 106 20.32 -4.97 -12.36
CA VAL A 106 21.56 -4.52 -12.97
C VAL A 106 22.29 -3.51 -12.08
N PHE A 107 21.59 -2.62 -11.38
CA PHE A 107 22.24 -1.59 -10.55
C PHE A 107 23.13 -2.18 -9.46
N GLU A 108 22.69 -3.25 -8.81
CA GLU A 108 23.48 -3.94 -7.78
C GLU A 108 24.70 -4.65 -8.37
N LEU A 109 24.59 -5.22 -9.58
CA LEU A 109 25.69 -5.89 -10.28
C LEU A 109 26.79 -4.92 -10.74
N TYR A 110 26.42 -3.71 -11.15
CA TYR A 110 27.35 -2.69 -11.63
C TYR A 110 27.77 -1.67 -10.55
N GLY A 111 27.26 -1.81 -9.32
CA GLY A 111 27.56 -0.90 -8.22
C GLY A 111 26.98 0.51 -8.38
N ASP A 112 25.94 0.68 -9.20
CA ASP A 112 25.27 1.96 -9.43
C ASP A 112 24.27 2.24 -8.28
N THR A 113 24.39 3.41 -7.66
CA THR A 113 23.58 3.80 -6.49
C THR A 113 22.27 4.50 -6.85
N ALA A 114 21.98 4.77 -8.12
CA ALA A 114 20.85 5.60 -8.53
C ALA A 114 19.50 5.10 -8.01
N LEU A 115 19.27 3.78 -7.99
CA LEU A 115 18.03 3.23 -7.43
C LEU A 115 17.95 3.46 -5.92
N LYS A 116 19.05 3.17 -5.22
CA LYS A 116 19.15 3.34 -3.76
C LYS A 116 18.97 4.81 -3.37
N ASP A 117 19.57 5.73 -4.13
CA ASP A 117 19.52 7.17 -3.87
C ASP A 117 18.12 7.75 -4.12
N ALA A 118 17.43 7.27 -5.17
CA ALA A 118 16.04 7.64 -5.42
C ALA A 118 15.10 7.15 -4.31
N LEU A 119 15.24 5.89 -3.88
CA LEU A 119 14.44 5.31 -2.80
C LEU A 119 14.74 5.99 -1.44
N ASN A 120 16.00 6.28 -1.14
CA ASN A 120 16.38 7.04 0.05
C ASN A 120 15.81 8.46 0.04
N THR A 121 15.80 9.10 -1.13
CA THR A 121 15.18 10.43 -1.29
C THR A 121 13.68 10.36 -1.06
N PHE A 122 13.00 9.33 -1.58
CA PHE A 122 11.59 9.08 -1.29
C PHE A 122 11.32 9.00 0.23
N ILE A 123 12.13 8.24 0.96
CA ILE A 123 11.99 8.11 2.42
C ILE A 123 12.20 9.46 3.12
N LYS A 124 13.24 10.22 2.76
CA LYS A 124 13.47 11.56 3.34
C LYS A 124 12.32 12.52 3.07
N LEU A 125 11.76 12.49 1.86
CA LEU A 125 10.62 13.32 1.48
C LEU A 125 9.36 12.98 2.26
N ILE A 126 9.02 11.69 2.39
CA ILE A 126 7.80 11.29 3.11
C ILE A 126 7.89 11.59 4.61
N LEU A 127 9.05 11.38 5.23
CA LEU A 127 9.27 11.70 6.65
C LEU A 127 9.20 13.20 6.93
N SER A 128 9.31 14.05 5.91
CA SER A 128 9.19 15.51 6.04
C SER A 128 7.74 16.02 6.04
N ILE A 129 6.76 15.12 5.87
CA ILE A 129 5.33 15.42 5.75
C ILE A 129 4.59 14.72 6.88
N SER A 130 3.58 15.36 7.48
CA SER A 130 2.71 14.70 8.46
C SER A 130 1.70 13.77 7.79
N ILE A 131 1.25 12.72 8.50
CA ILE A 131 0.21 11.81 7.98
C ILE A 131 -1.10 12.59 7.70
N THR A 132 -1.42 13.58 8.54
CA THR A 132 -2.57 14.47 8.36
C THR A 132 -2.51 15.20 7.02
N ASP A 133 -1.36 15.81 6.69
CA ASP A 133 -1.18 16.51 5.40
C ASP A 133 -1.31 15.54 4.21
N ILE A 134 -0.76 14.32 4.33
CA ILE A 134 -0.88 13.32 3.26
C ILE A 134 -2.35 13.06 2.93
N LEU A 135 -3.20 12.94 3.95
CA LEU A 135 -4.63 12.65 3.78
C LEU A 135 -5.45 13.88 3.39
N GLU A 136 -5.07 15.07 3.85
CA GLU A 136 -5.75 16.33 3.52
C GLU A 136 -5.62 16.69 2.03
N TYR A 137 -4.47 16.40 1.41
CA TYR A 137 -4.19 16.76 0.01
C TYR A 137 -4.35 15.54 -0.95
N PRO A 138 -5.46 15.41 -1.70
CA PRO A 138 -5.77 14.18 -2.43
C PRO A 138 -4.74 13.78 -3.50
N LYS A 139 -4.15 14.77 -4.18
CA LYS A 139 -3.10 14.52 -5.20
C LYS A 139 -1.83 13.96 -4.58
N LEU A 140 -1.44 14.49 -3.41
CA LEU A 140 -0.30 13.98 -2.66
C LEU A 140 -0.58 12.56 -2.19
N SER A 141 -1.72 12.35 -1.52
CA SER A 141 -2.22 11.04 -1.08
C SER A 141 -2.12 10.00 -2.19
N GLN A 142 -2.77 10.28 -3.33
CA GLN A 142 -2.78 9.37 -4.48
C GLN A 142 -1.36 9.07 -5.00
N SER A 143 -0.52 10.09 -5.17
CA SER A 143 0.86 9.89 -5.65
C SER A 143 1.72 9.07 -4.68
N TYR A 144 1.52 9.26 -3.38
CA TYR A 144 2.25 8.55 -2.33
C TYR A 144 1.84 7.08 -2.25
N TYR A 145 0.56 6.79 -2.06
CA TYR A 145 0.11 5.41 -1.85
C TYR A 145 0.29 4.52 -3.09
N VAL A 146 0.11 5.08 -4.29
CA VAL A 146 0.35 4.34 -5.55
C VAL A 146 1.85 4.07 -5.75
N LEU A 147 2.73 4.98 -5.33
CA LEU A 147 4.17 4.71 -5.30
C LEU A 147 4.52 3.65 -4.26
N LEU A 148 3.96 3.77 -3.05
CA LEU A 148 4.20 2.84 -1.96
C LEU A 148 3.78 1.41 -2.33
N GLU A 149 2.63 1.25 -2.97
CA GLU A 149 2.18 -0.02 -3.56
C GLU A 149 3.22 -0.60 -4.51
N CYS A 150 3.72 0.19 -5.47
CA CYS A 150 4.73 -0.23 -6.43
C CYS A 150 6.04 -0.67 -5.74
N ILE A 151 6.48 0.07 -4.73
CA ILE A 151 7.68 -0.28 -3.95
C ILE A 151 7.43 -1.57 -3.14
N ALA A 152 6.27 -1.72 -2.50
CA ALA A 152 5.92 -2.91 -1.73
C ALA A 152 5.81 -4.16 -2.63
N GLN A 153 5.37 -4.00 -3.87
CA GLN A 153 5.27 -5.09 -4.83
C GLN A 153 6.66 -5.58 -5.30
N ASP A 154 7.49 -4.68 -5.84
CA ASP A 154 8.71 -5.07 -6.57
C ASP A 154 10.00 -4.89 -5.76
N HIS A 155 9.98 -4.02 -4.74
CA HIS A 155 11.15 -3.62 -3.95
C HIS A 155 10.97 -3.84 -2.45
N MET A 156 10.18 -4.85 -2.05
CA MET A 156 9.87 -5.11 -0.63
C MET A 156 11.09 -5.31 0.27
N LYS A 157 12.19 -5.85 -0.27
CA LYS A 157 13.47 -5.99 0.45
C LYS A 157 14.02 -4.64 0.94
N PHE A 158 13.81 -3.57 0.16
CA PHE A 158 14.19 -2.22 0.58
C PHE A 158 13.35 -1.77 1.78
N LEU A 159 12.02 -1.96 1.74
CA LEU A 159 11.13 -1.62 2.85
C LEU A 159 11.45 -2.41 4.12
N ALA A 160 11.76 -3.71 3.99
CA ALA A 160 12.11 -4.57 5.11
C ALA A 160 13.43 -4.16 5.81
N ASN A 161 14.32 -3.47 5.11
CA ASN A 161 15.61 -3.01 5.64
C ASN A 161 15.59 -1.56 6.14
N LEU A 162 14.41 -0.92 6.19
CA LEU A 162 14.25 0.42 6.76
C LEU A 162 14.41 0.39 8.28
N GLU A 163 14.77 1.54 8.85
CA GLU A 163 14.77 1.72 10.30
C GLU A 163 13.36 1.53 10.89
N PRO A 164 13.21 0.97 12.10
CA PRO A 164 11.91 0.63 12.69
C PRO A 164 10.93 1.81 12.73
N ASN A 165 11.41 3.01 13.06
CA ASN A 165 10.57 4.21 13.13
C ASN A 165 10.03 4.64 11.77
N VAL A 166 10.83 4.46 10.71
CA VAL A 166 10.43 4.78 9.33
C VAL A 166 9.40 3.77 8.85
N PHE A 167 9.63 2.49 9.11
CA PHE A 167 8.68 1.45 8.77
C PHE A 167 7.35 1.63 9.52
N LEU A 168 7.42 1.96 10.82
CA LEU A 168 6.24 2.28 11.62
C LEU A 168 5.47 3.47 11.06
N TYR A 169 6.14 4.55 10.65
CA TYR A 169 5.50 5.68 9.98
C TYR A 169 4.73 5.23 8.72
N ILE A 170 5.35 4.38 7.89
CA ILE A 170 4.71 3.84 6.67
C ILE A 170 3.47 3.02 7.03
N ILE A 171 3.56 2.09 7.98
CA ILE A 171 2.42 1.27 8.40
C ILE A 171 1.31 2.13 9.03
N SER A 172 1.65 3.10 9.87
CA SER A 172 0.67 4.05 10.43
C SER A 172 -0.03 4.85 9.33
N SER A 173 0.71 5.30 8.31
CA SER A 173 0.11 5.99 7.16
C SER A 173 -0.87 5.08 6.41
N ILE A 174 -0.52 3.81 6.18
CA ILE A 174 -1.42 2.82 5.57
C ILE A 174 -2.67 2.65 6.42
N SER A 175 -2.52 2.48 7.74
CA SER A 175 -3.64 2.30 8.68
C SER A 175 -4.65 3.44 8.60
N GLU A 176 -4.18 4.69 8.62
CA GLU A 176 -5.06 5.85 8.46
C GLU A 176 -5.65 5.95 7.04
N GLY A 177 -4.86 5.60 6.02
CA GLY A 177 -5.28 5.57 4.62
C GLY A 177 -6.37 4.53 4.31
N LEU A 178 -6.55 3.49 5.13
CA LEU A 178 -7.64 2.50 4.97
C LEU A 178 -9.02 3.13 5.19
N ASN A 179 -9.13 4.21 5.95
CA ASN A 179 -10.38 4.93 6.21
C ASN A 179 -10.68 6.02 5.16
N SER A 180 -9.85 6.15 4.12
CA SER A 180 -9.95 7.22 3.12
C SER A 180 -10.80 6.84 1.90
N LEU A 181 -10.90 7.75 0.92
CA LEU A 181 -11.67 7.57 -0.33
C LEU A 181 -11.23 6.36 -1.16
N ASP A 182 -12.14 5.91 -2.05
CA ASP A 182 -12.07 4.60 -2.71
C ASP A 182 -10.72 4.26 -3.37
N ASN A 183 -10.11 5.20 -4.09
CA ASN A 183 -8.85 4.97 -4.80
C ASN A 183 -7.64 4.83 -3.87
N VAL A 184 -7.59 5.63 -2.81
CA VAL A 184 -6.48 5.61 -1.85
C VAL A 184 -6.57 4.36 -1.01
N CYS A 185 -7.77 4.03 -0.51
CA CYS A 185 -8.03 2.80 0.20
C CYS A 185 -7.58 1.55 -0.60
N THR A 186 -7.84 1.51 -1.91
CA THR A 186 -7.41 0.38 -2.76
C THR A 186 -5.89 0.25 -2.82
N ALA A 187 -5.16 1.35 -3.02
CA ALA A 187 -3.70 1.35 -3.02
C ALA A 187 -3.12 0.93 -1.65
N CYS A 188 -3.70 1.43 -0.55
CA CYS A 188 -3.33 1.03 0.81
C CYS A 188 -3.54 -0.48 1.03
N CYS A 189 -4.68 -1.03 0.60
CA CYS A 189 -4.98 -2.46 0.73
C CYS A 189 -3.98 -3.32 -0.05
N SER A 190 -3.63 -2.90 -1.26
CA SER A 190 -2.66 -3.60 -2.11
C SER A 190 -1.25 -3.55 -1.51
N ALA A 191 -0.79 -2.37 -1.09
CA ALA A 191 0.49 -2.21 -0.40
C ALA A 191 0.56 -3.06 0.88
N LEU A 192 -0.51 -3.05 1.67
CA LEU A 192 -0.62 -3.85 2.89
C LEU A 192 -0.57 -5.36 2.59
N ASP A 193 -1.30 -5.86 1.59
CA ASP A 193 -1.26 -7.28 1.20
C ASP A 193 0.14 -7.71 0.77
N HIS A 194 0.88 -6.87 0.02
CA HIS A 194 2.27 -7.15 -0.34
C HIS A 194 3.19 -7.22 0.89
N ILE A 195 3.06 -6.28 1.82
CA ILE A 195 3.82 -6.28 3.07
C ILE A 195 3.51 -7.53 3.90
N LEU A 196 2.24 -7.84 4.12
CA LEU A 196 1.81 -9.01 4.90
C LEU A 196 2.24 -10.32 4.23
N SER A 197 2.20 -10.40 2.90
CA SER A 197 2.72 -11.53 2.13
C SER A 197 4.19 -11.80 2.43
N TYR A 198 4.97 -10.74 2.43
CA TYR A 198 6.40 -10.82 2.69
C TYR A 198 6.67 -11.27 4.12
N ILE A 199 6.02 -10.63 5.10
CA ILE A 199 6.14 -10.99 6.52
C ILE A 199 5.76 -12.46 6.74
N PHE A 200 4.61 -12.89 6.22
CA PHE A 200 4.13 -14.27 6.34
C PHE A 200 5.11 -15.28 5.73
N LYS A 201 5.69 -14.95 4.56
CA LYS A 201 6.69 -15.79 3.89
C LYS A 201 7.98 -15.89 4.70
N GLU A 202 8.44 -14.79 5.28
CA GLU A 202 9.65 -14.78 6.08
C GLU A 202 9.46 -15.54 7.41
N ILE A 203 8.34 -15.35 8.11
CA ILE A 203 8.00 -16.14 9.31
C ILE A 203 7.93 -17.64 8.98
N SER A 204 7.32 -18.01 7.85
CA SER A 204 7.22 -19.41 7.41
C SER A 204 8.60 -20.04 7.11
N LYS A 205 9.59 -19.24 6.69
CA LYS A 205 10.97 -19.69 6.45
C LYS A 205 11.81 -19.78 7.73
N GLN A 206 11.46 -19.02 8.77
CA GLN A 206 12.23 -18.94 10.03
C GLN A 206 12.35 -20.27 10.81
N ASN A 207 11.62 -21.33 10.42
CA ASN A 207 11.89 -22.69 10.88
C ASN A 207 13.28 -23.23 10.47
N LYS A 208 14.11 -22.50 9.68
CA LYS A 208 15.43 -23.00 9.24
C LYS A 208 16.65 -22.08 9.40
N LYS A 209 16.54 -20.77 9.68
CA LYS A 209 17.69 -19.88 10.04
C LYS A 209 17.19 -18.47 10.39
N LYS A 210 17.65 -17.90 11.51
CA LYS A 210 17.30 -16.55 11.99
C LYS A 210 17.90 -15.47 11.08
N SER A 211 17.08 -14.78 10.28
CA SER A 211 17.44 -13.50 9.66
C SER A 211 17.09 -12.37 10.63
N TYR A 212 18.03 -11.46 10.88
CA TYR A 212 17.85 -10.27 11.72
C TYR A 212 16.84 -9.27 11.12
N GLU A 213 16.58 -9.33 9.81
CA GLU A 213 15.77 -8.37 9.05
C GLU A 213 14.27 -8.40 9.42
N VAL A 214 13.80 -9.53 9.97
CA VAL A 214 12.39 -9.70 10.37
C VAL A 214 12.17 -9.38 11.86
N ASN A 215 13.24 -9.37 12.67
CA ASN A 215 13.11 -9.03 14.09
C ASN A 215 12.62 -7.59 14.26
N CYS A 216 13.10 -6.64 13.44
CA CYS A 216 12.60 -5.27 13.44
C CYS A 216 11.09 -5.21 13.14
N LEU A 217 10.62 -6.05 12.21
CA LEU A 217 9.24 -6.17 11.73
C LEU A 217 8.30 -6.88 12.74
N MET A 218 8.85 -7.77 13.58
CA MET A 218 8.14 -8.44 14.66
C MET A 218 8.24 -7.71 16.00
N GLU A 219 9.23 -6.82 16.15
CA GLU A 219 9.32 -5.81 17.22
C GLU A 219 8.38 -4.62 16.96
N LEU A 220 7.82 -4.50 15.75
CA LEU A 220 6.63 -3.67 15.56
C LEU A 220 5.51 -4.24 16.43
N LYS A 221 5.12 -3.43 17.41
CA LYS A 221 3.87 -3.50 18.16
C LYS A 221 2.79 -4.28 17.41
N PRO A 222 2.54 -5.58 17.73
CA PRO A 222 1.48 -6.36 17.08
C PRO A 222 0.13 -5.65 17.16
N GLU A 223 -0.03 -4.73 18.09
CA GLU A 223 -1.16 -3.83 18.25
C GLU A 223 -1.53 -3.08 16.96
N ILE A 224 -0.56 -2.65 16.11
CA ILE A 224 -0.91 -1.92 14.87
C ILE A 224 -1.58 -2.83 13.83
N PHE A 225 -1.11 -4.08 13.71
CA PHE A 225 -1.72 -5.06 12.81
C PHE A 225 -3.07 -5.52 13.36
N GLN A 226 -3.20 -5.68 14.67
CA GLN A 226 -4.47 -5.97 15.33
C GLN A 226 -5.48 -4.82 15.15
N GLN A 227 -5.03 -3.57 15.27
CA GLN A 227 -5.85 -2.39 15.01
C GLN A 227 -6.32 -2.37 13.56
N MET A 228 -5.42 -2.56 12.59
CA MET A 228 -5.80 -2.63 11.17
C MET A 228 -6.77 -3.78 10.89
N LEU A 229 -6.62 -4.94 11.55
CA LEU A 229 -7.54 -6.06 11.44
C LEU A 229 -8.94 -5.65 11.92
N SER A 230 -9.01 -5.05 13.11
CA SER A 230 -10.26 -4.54 13.69
C SER A 230 -10.91 -3.49 12.78
N THR A 231 -10.14 -2.52 12.28
CA THR A 231 -10.60 -1.49 11.35
C THR A 231 -11.19 -2.10 10.08
N ILE A 232 -10.46 -2.99 9.39
CA ILE A 232 -10.96 -3.60 8.14
C ILE A 232 -12.19 -4.47 8.41
N MET A 233 -12.23 -5.22 9.52
CA MET A 233 -13.42 -6.00 9.90
C MET A 233 -14.63 -5.10 10.15
N ASN A 234 -14.45 -3.99 10.89
CA ASN A 234 -15.52 -3.05 11.17
C ASN A 234 -16.06 -2.42 9.87
N ILE A 235 -15.18 -2.00 8.95
CA ILE A 235 -15.60 -1.45 7.66
C ILE A 235 -16.41 -2.49 6.86
N ILE A 236 -15.94 -3.75 6.80
CA ILE A 236 -16.64 -4.82 6.09
C ILE A 236 -18.00 -5.14 6.72
N MET A 237 -18.10 -5.09 8.05
CA MET A 237 -19.31 -5.49 8.79
C MET A 237 -20.38 -4.41 8.87
N PHE A 238 -19.98 -3.14 9.00
CA PHE A 238 -20.87 -2.07 9.42
C PHE A 238 -20.97 -0.91 8.44
N GLU A 239 -20.04 -0.77 7.49
CA GLU A 239 -20.03 0.34 6.55
C GLU A 239 -20.45 -0.05 5.12
N ASP A 240 -20.71 0.96 4.30
CA ASP A 240 -20.87 0.83 2.85
C ASP A 240 -19.50 0.56 2.18
N CYS A 241 -18.89 -0.58 2.49
CA CYS A 241 -17.61 -1.05 1.95
C CYS A 241 -17.67 -1.27 0.43
N ARG A 242 -17.37 -0.22 -0.35
CA ARG A 242 -17.27 -0.29 -1.83
C ARG A 242 -16.06 -1.09 -2.30
N ASN A 243 -14.99 -1.09 -1.50
CA ASN A 243 -13.71 -1.73 -1.82
C ASN A 243 -13.55 -3.13 -1.20
N GLN A 244 -14.65 -3.87 -1.02
CA GLN A 244 -14.65 -5.16 -0.35
C GLN A 244 -13.64 -6.15 -0.94
N TRP A 245 -13.52 -6.17 -2.27
CA TRP A 245 -12.56 -7.03 -2.97
C TRP A 245 -11.13 -6.69 -2.56
N SER A 246 -10.77 -5.40 -2.58
CA SER A 246 -9.45 -4.90 -2.18
C SER A 246 -9.15 -5.18 -0.70
N MET A 247 -10.11 -4.96 0.20
CA MET A 247 -9.94 -5.15 1.66
C MET A 247 -9.83 -6.61 2.08
N SER A 248 -10.47 -7.53 1.35
CA SER A 248 -10.47 -8.96 1.70
C SER A 248 -9.07 -9.59 1.70
N ARG A 249 -8.19 -9.16 0.80
CA ARG A 249 -6.83 -9.71 0.65
C ARG A 249 -5.92 -9.39 1.85
N PRO A 250 -5.71 -8.12 2.23
CA PRO A 250 -4.93 -7.79 3.42
C PRO A 250 -5.62 -8.33 4.69
N LEU A 251 -6.96 -8.37 4.76
CA LEU A 251 -7.65 -8.96 5.90
C LEU A 251 -7.25 -10.43 6.13
N LEU A 252 -7.19 -11.25 5.08
CA LEU A 252 -6.71 -12.63 5.21
C LEU A 252 -5.29 -12.67 5.78
N GLY A 253 -4.39 -11.82 5.27
CA GLY A 253 -3.03 -11.68 5.78
C GLY A 253 -2.99 -11.34 7.27
N LEU A 254 -3.81 -10.38 7.70
CA LEU A 254 -3.90 -9.96 9.10
C LEU A 254 -4.44 -11.07 10.01
N ILE A 255 -5.48 -11.78 9.57
CA ILE A 255 -6.08 -12.90 10.32
C ILE A 255 -5.06 -14.02 10.51
N LEU A 256 -4.38 -14.44 9.44
CA LEU A 256 -3.41 -15.54 9.51
C LEU A 256 -2.15 -15.18 10.32
N LEU A 257 -1.85 -13.89 10.46
CA LEU A 257 -0.76 -13.41 11.32
C LEU A 257 -1.19 -13.22 12.78
N ASN A 258 -2.48 -12.99 13.05
CA ASN A 258 -3.03 -12.68 14.37
C ASN A 258 -4.26 -13.54 14.71
N GLU A 259 -4.13 -14.87 14.58
CA GLU A 259 -5.26 -15.82 14.76
C GLU A 259 -5.91 -15.71 16.15
N ASP A 260 -5.11 -15.56 17.21
CA ASP A 260 -5.60 -15.44 18.59
C ASP A 260 -6.44 -14.17 18.79
N TYR A 261 -5.95 -13.04 18.27
CA TYR A 261 -6.67 -11.76 18.35
C TYR A 261 -7.96 -11.79 17.51
N PHE A 262 -7.93 -12.40 16.32
CA PHE A 262 -9.15 -12.57 15.51
C PHE A 262 -10.21 -13.39 16.25
N ASN A 263 -9.81 -14.46 16.95
CA ASN A 263 -10.73 -15.26 17.77
C ASN A 263 -11.29 -14.46 18.95
N GLU A 264 -10.49 -13.60 19.57
CA GLU A 264 -10.95 -12.68 20.60
C GLU A 264 -11.96 -11.66 20.04
N LEU A 265 -11.65 -11.03 18.92
CA LEU A 265 -12.55 -10.11 18.22
C LEU A 265 -13.89 -10.79 17.89
N ARG A 266 -13.85 -12.01 17.34
CA ARG A 266 -15.04 -12.83 17.08
C ARG A 266 -15.87 -13.05 18.34
N ARG A 267 -15.25 -13.46 19.45
CA ARG A 267 -15.96 -13.68 20.73
C ARG A 267 -16.60 -12.40 21.25
N ASN A 268 -15.89 -11.28 21.17
CA ASN A 268 -16.39 -9.97 21.61
C ASN A 268 -17.58 -9.50 20.76
N ILE A 269 -17.53 -9.70 19.44
CA ILE A 269 -18.65 -9.35 18.55
C ILE A 269 -19.87 -10.24 18.83
N ILE A 270 -19.66 -11.54 19.05
CA ILE A 270 -20.75 -12.48 19.34
C ILE A 270 -21.40 -12.17 20.69
N SER A 271 -20.61 -11.90 21.72
CA SER A 271 -21.14 -11.63 23.07
C SER A 271 -21.97 -10.34 23.14
N GLN A 272 -21.72 -9.39 22.23
CA GLN A 272 -22.51 -8.17 22.07
C GLN A 272 -23.86 -8.40 21.36
N GLN A 273 -24.09 -9.57 20.76
CA GLN A 273 -25.38 -9.91 20.13
C GLN A 273 -26.39 -10.48 21.15
N PRO A 274 -27.71 -10.30 20.92
CA PRO A 274 -28.75 -10.99 21.70
C PRO A 274 -28.56 -12.52 21.65
N ILE A 275 -28.83 -13.21 22.76
CA ILE A 275 -28.57 -14.66 22.93
C ILE A 275 -29.12 -15.50 21.77
N GLU A 276 -30.34 -15.21 21.32
CA GLU A 276 -31.01 -15.91 20.21
C GLU A 276 -30.25 -15.81 18.87
N LYS A 277 -29.50 -14.71 18.69
CA LYS A 277 -28.76 -14.40 17.48
C LYS A 277 -27.28 -14.81 17.54
N GLN A 278 -26.76 -15.16 18.72
CA GLN A 278 -25.34 -15.50 18.90
C GLN A 278 -24.95 -16.74 18.09
N THR A 279 -25.79 -17.76 18.06
CA THR A 279 -25.53 -19.00 17.30
C THR A 279 -25.41 -18.73 15.81
N THR A 280 -26.30 -17.93 15.24
CA THR A 280 -26.26 -17.55 13.82
C THR A 280 -25.02 -16.71 13.51
N MET A 281 -24.70 -15.73 14.34
CA MET A 281 -23.47 -14.92 14.18
C MET A 281 -22.22 -15.80 14.21
N ASN A 282 -22.17 -16.79 15.10
CA ASN A 282 -21.06 -17.73 15.19
C ASN A 282 -20.89 -18.54 13.89
N GLN A 283 -22.01 -19.00 13.30
CA GLN A 283 -22.00 -19.70 12.01
C GLN A 283 -21.51 -18.81 10.86
N LEU A 284 -21.85 -17.52 10.84
CA LEU A 284 -21.33 -16.59 9.83
C LEU A 284 -19.80 -16.51 9.88
N PHE A 285 -19.21 -16.41 11.07
CA PHE A 285 -17.76 -16.43 11.23
C PHE A 285 -17.12 -17.77 10.85
N ASP A 286 -17.80 -18.89 11.09
CA ASP A 286 -17.33 -20.20 10.63
C ASP A 286 -17.35 -20.30 9.10
N ASN A 287 -18.41 -19.80 8.45
CA ASN A 287 -18.53 -19.72 7.00
C ASN A 287 -17.44 -18.81 6.39
N LEU A 288 -17.12 -17.70 7.05
CA LEU A 288 -16.06 -16.78 6.62
C LEU A 288 -14.70 -17.50 6.47
N MET A 289 -14.37 -18.39 7.41
CA MET A 289 -13.11 -19.14 7.42
C MET A 289 -13.21 -20.53 6.76
N GLN A 290 -14.35 -20.88 6.18
CA GLN A 290 -14.59 -22.23 5.67
C GLN A 290 -13.65 -22.58 4.50
N GLY A 291 -12.81 -23.58 4.75
CA GLY A 291 -11.84 -24.13 3.79
C GLY A 291 -10.74 -23.16 3.38
N ILE A 292 -10.45 -22.18 4.25
CA ILE A 292 -9.26 -21.34 4.17
C ILE A 292 -8.07 -22.10 4.73
N ALA A 293 -7.02 -22.23 3.95
CA ALA A 293 -5.76 -22.81 4.39
C ALA A 293 -4.85 -21.73 5.01
N ARG A 294 -3.87 -22.14 5.83
CA ARG A 294 -2.87 -21.24 6.41
C ARG A 294 -1.78 -20.88 5.38
N ASN A 295 -2.16 -20.17 4.32
CA ASN A 295 -1.25 -19.62 3.32
C ASN A 295 -1.86 -18.42 2.59
N LEU A 296 -1.01 -17.65 1.91
CA LEU A 296 -1.42 -16.48 1.11
C LEU A 296 -1.30 -16.73 -0.40
N LEU A 297 -1.67 -17.92 -0.86
CA LEU A 297 -1.71 -18.23 -2.29
C LEU A 297 -2.93 -17.58 -2.96
N ALA A 298 -2.82 -17.25 -4.25
CA ALA A 298 -3.89 -16.59 -5.01
C ALA A 298 -5.24 -17.33 -4.89
N LYS A 299 -5.24 -18.66 -5.07
CA LYS A 299 -6.46 -19.49 -4.92
C LYS A 299 -7.12 -19.36 -3.54
N ASN A 300 -6.31 -19.29 -2.48
CA ASN A 300 -6.81 -19.18 -1.11
C ASN A 300 -7.36 -17.77 -0.84
N ARG A 301 -6.69 -16.74 -1.35
CA ARG A 301 -7.18 -15.35 -1.32
C ARG A 301 -8.51 -15.22 -2.03
N ASP A 302 -8.62 -15.72 -3.25
CA ASP A 302 -9.85 -15.60 -4.04
C ASP A 302 -11.03 -16.32 -3.36
N ARG A 303 -10.76 -17.48 -2.74
CA ARG A 303 -11.75 -18.16 -1.89
C ARG A 303 -12.17 -17.32 -0.69
N PHE A 304 -11.22 -16.73 0.03
CA PHE A 304 -11.53 -15.86 1.16
C PHE A 304 -12.35 -14.63 0.72
N THR A 305 -12.01 -14.02 -0.41
CA THR A 305 -12.78 -12.91 -0.97
C THR A 305 -14.23 -13.29 -1.30
N GLN A 306 -14.46 -14.51 -1.80
CA GLN A 306 -15.81 -15.05 -2.00
C GLN A 306 -16.53 -15.24 -0.65
N ASN A 307 -15.85 -15.82 0.35
CA ASN A 307 -16.40 -15.99 1.68
C ASN A 307 -16.80 -14.65 2.32
N VAL A 308 -15.98 -13.60 2.17
CA VAL A 308 -16.29 -12.23 2.65
C VAL A 308 -17.55 -11.68 1.98
N SER A 309 -17.72 -11.92 0.67
CA SER A 309 -18.93 -11.51 -0.06
C SER A 309 -20.19 -12.17 0.48
N THR A 310 -20.12 -13.48 0.70
CA THR A 310 -21.20 -14.28 1.28
C THR A 310 -21.50 -13.84 2.70
N PHE A 311 -20.46 -13.70 3.53
CA PHE A 311 -20.55 -13.24 4.92
C PHE A 311 -21.28 -11.91 5.03
N ARG A 312 -20.94 -10.92 4.18
CA ARG A 312 -21.57 -9.60 4.23
C ARG A 312 -23.03 -9.62 3.79
N ARG A 313 -23.36 -10.41 2.77
CA ARG A 313 -24.75 -10.60 2.33
C ARG A 313 -25.60 -11.19 3.46
N GLU A 314 -25.12 -12.28 4.06
CA GLU A 314 -25.81 -12.96 5.15
C GLU A 314 -25.89 -12.09 6.42
N LEU A 315 -24.85 -11.30 6.70
CA LEU A 315 -24.85 -10.31 7.79
C LEU A 315 -25.90 -9.22 7.58
N SER A 316 -26.08 -8.77 6.33
CA SER A 316 -27.12 -7.78 5.99
C SER A 316 -28.53 -8.35 6.22
N ASP A 317 -28.75 -9.63 5.88
CA ASP A 317 -30.02 -10.31 6.10
C ASP A 317 -30.28 -10.56 7.60
N PHE A 318 -29.23 -10.92 8.34
CA PHE A 318 -29.24 -11.07 9.80
C PHE A 318 -29.60 -9.76 10.53
N GLN A 319 -29.09 -8.62 10.04
CA GLN A 319 -29.41 -7.29 10.57
C GLN A 319 -30.85 -6.88 10.24
N LYS A 320 -31.36 -7.23 9.06
CA LYS A 320 -32.75 -6.96 8.64
C LYS A 320 -33.80 -7.83 9.33
N GLY A 321 -33.38 -8.87 10.07
CA GLY A 321 -34.29 -9.74 10.83
C GLY A 321 -35.05 -10.76 9.98
N THR A 322 -34.68 -10.94 8.71
CA THR A 322 -35.20 -12.04 7.88
C THR A 322 -34.50 -13.33 8.28
N VAL A 323 -35.13 -14.07 9.19
CA VAL A 323 -34.85 -15.51 9.33
C VAL A 323 -35.09 -16.14 7.96
N PRO A 324 -34.12 -16.84 7.35
CA PRO A 324 -34.41 -17.65 6.18
C PRO A 324 -35.32 -18.78 6.65
N CYS A 325 -36.62 -18.69 6.38
CA CYS A 325 -37.49 -19.85 6.44
C CYS A 325 -36.93 -20.88 5.44
N ASN A 326 -36.35 -21.96 5.96
CA ASN A 326 -36.16 -23.19 5.21
C ASN A 326 -37.53 -23.64 4.66
N ASN A 327 -37.82 -23.31 3.41
CA ASN A 327 -39.06 -23.70 2.74
C ASN A 327 -39.09 -25.17 2.30
N ASP A 328 -38.13 -26.00 2.74
CA ASP A 328 -38.05 -27.41 2.34
C ASP A 328 -38.69 -28.41 3.31
N MET A 329 -39.38 -27.97 4.37
CA MET A 329 -40.07 -28.89 5.30
C MET A 329 -41.60 -28.94 5.19
N MET A 330 -42.23 -28.15 4.32
CA MET A 330 -43.70 -28.12 4.23
C MET A 330 -44.31 -28.96 3.09
N ASN A 331 -43.49 -29.59 2.25
CA ASN A 331 -43.97 -30.41 1.11
C ASN A 331 -44.03 -31.93 1.37
N ASN A 332 -43.74 -32.40 2.59
CA ASN A 332 -43.81 -33.84 2.92
C ASN A 332 -44.94 -34.23 3.90
N MET A 333 -45.98 -33.40 4.05
CA MET A 333 -47.20 -33.76 4.80
C MET A 333 -48.49 -33.65 3.95
N MET A 334 -48.38 -33.84 2.64
CA MET A 334 -49.52 -34.18 1.78
C MET A 334 -49.06 -35.19 0.74
N ASN A 335 -49.01 -36.46 1.14
CA ASN A 335 -49.28 -37.64 0.31
C ASN A 335 -49.49 -38.87 1.19
#